data_AF-A0A9D5QG86-F1
#
_entry.id   AF-A0A9D5QG86-F1
#
_cell.length_a   1.000
_cell.length_b   1.000
_cell.length_c   1.000
_cell.angle_alpha   90.00
_cell.angle_beta   90.00
_cell.angle_gamma   90.00
#
_symmetry.space_group_name_H-M   'P 1'
#
loop_
_entity.id
_entity.type
_entity.pdbx_description
1 polymer ?
#
loop_
_entity_poly.entity_id
_entity_poly.type
_entity_poly.pdbx_seq_one_letter_code
_entity_poly.pdbx_strand_id
1 'polypeptide(L)'
;MRIEETVHDSWMILDIADDVTIDVEFGPLVDTIRSLLMKGTVKIALRFTTGSYLSTRAISPLVRCHSLMRDAGGVIALLGPNENIVDTMEQVGLDAFIPMYRSEKDLT
;
A
#
# COMPACT_ATOMS: atom_id res chain seq x y z
N MET A 1 5.27 12.31 -4.70
CA MET A 1 4.72 10.96 -4.85
C MET A 1 3.67 10.99 -5.94
N ARG A 2 4.02 10.48 -7.11
CA ARG A 2 3.11 10.18 -8.20
C ARG A 2 2.46 8.82 -7.97
N ILE A 3 1.15 8.76 -8.15
CA ILE A 3 0.34 7.55 -7.95
C ILE A 3 -0.44 7.32 -9.25
N GLU A 4 -0.33 6.13 -9.80
CA GLU A 4 -1.09 5.68 -10.97
C GLU A 4 -2.10 4.61 -10.52
N GLU A 5 -3.35 4.74 -10.98
CA GLU A 5 -4.47 3.88 -10.57
C GLU A 5 -4.79 2.86 -11.67
N THR A 6 -4.79 1.57 -11.35
CA THR A 6 -5.16 0.49 -12.27
C THR A 6 -6.16 -0.45 -11.63
N VAL A 7 -7.20 -0.86 -12.35
CA VAL A 7 -8.18 -1.85 -11.85
C VAL A 7 -7.75 -3.25 -12.28
N HIS A 8 -7.69 -4.18 -11.32
CA HIS A 8 -7.48 -5.60 -11.53
C HIS A 8 -8.55 -6.39 -10.78
N ASP A 9 -9.50 -6.99 -11.52
CA ASP A 9 -10.69 -7.64 -10.96
C ASP A 9 -11.44 -6.74 -9.95
N SER A 10 -11.47 -7.15 -8.68
CA SER A 10 -12.12 -6.40 -7.60
C SER A 10 -11.17 -5.45 -6.84
N TRP A 11 -9.91 -5.39 -7.24
CA TRP A 11 -8.85 -4.61 -6.60
C TRP A 11 -8.53 -3.34 -7.38
N MET A 12 -8.36 -2.24 -6.64
CA MET A 12 -7.69 -1.04 -7.13
C MET A 12 -6.20 -1.15 -6.81
N ILE A 13 -5.35 -1.19 -7.82
CA ILE A 13 -3.90 -1.14 -7.69
C ILE A 13 -3.46 0.32 -7.74
N LEU A 14 -2.69 0.74 -6.74
CA LEU A 14 -2.02 2.02 -6.69
C LEU A 14 -0.53 1.79 -6.92
N ASP A 15 -0.05 2.15 -8.10
CA ASP A 15 1.36 2.13 -8.44
C ASP A 15 2.01 3.43 -7.95
N ILE A 16 2.85 3.33 -6.91
CA ILE A 16 3.68 4.44 -6.43
C ILE A 16 4.87 4.55 -7.38
N ALA A 17 4.75 5.43 -8.38
CA ALA A 17 5.66 5.49 -9.52
C ALA A 17 7.01 6.17 -9.24
N ASP A 18 7.14 6.81 -8.07
CA ASP A 18 8.40 7.40 -7.61
C ASP A 18 9.02 6.49 -6.53
N ASP A 19 10.35 6.44 -6.46
CA ASP A 19 11.03 5.72 -5.37
C ASP A 19 10.68 6.33 -4.01
N VAL A 20 10.16 5.50 -3.12
CA VAL A 20 9.97 5.87 -1.72
C VAL A 20 11.30 5.79 -1.00
N THR A 21 11.81 6.95 -0.59
CA THR A 21 13.02 7.11 0.21
C THR A 21 12.67 7.79 1.55
N ILE A 22 13.67 8.09 2.37
CA ILE A 22 13.49 8.58 3.76
C ILE A 22 12.65 9.87 3.83
N ASP A 23 12.76 10.73 2.83
CA ASP A 23 12.17 12.09 2.82
C ASP A 23 10.81 12.15 2.10
N VAL A 24 10.27 11.01 1.66
CA VAL A 24 9.01 10.99 0.92
C VAL A 24 7.83 11.19 1.84
N GLU A 25 7.00 12.19 1.50
CA GLU A 25 5.74 12.44 2.19
C GLU A 25 4.62 11.52 1.70
N PHE A 26 3.94 10.87 2.63
CA PHE A 26 2.84 9.93 2.38
C PHE A 26 1.45 10.59 2.44
N GLY A 27 1.36 11.89 2.69
CA GLY A 27 0.10 12.63 2.67
C GLY A 27 -0.76 12.36 1.42
N PRO A 28 -0.18 12.46 0.21
CA PRO A 28 -0.90 12.16 -1.03
C PRO A 28 -1.50 10.75 -1.07
N LEU A 29 -0.79 9.73 -0.58
CA LEU A 29 -1.30 8.35 -0.53
C LEU A 29 -2.52 8.22 0.37
N VAL A 30 -2.46 8.83 1.56
CA VAL A 30 -3.58 8.80 2.52
C VAL A 30 -4.82 9.47 1.94
N ASP A 31 -4.64 10.62 1.27
CA ASP A 31 -5.74 11.35 0.67
C ASP A 31 -6.34 10.62 -0.53
N THR A 32 -5.52 9.98 -1.36
CA THR A 32 -5.97 9.10 -2.45
C THR A 32 -6.81 7.94 -1.92
N ILE A 33 -6.35 7.24 -0.89
CA ILE A 33 -7.09 6.11 -0.30
C ILE A 33 -8.43 6.58 0.28
N ARG A 34 -8.49 7.73 0.95
CA ARG A 34 -9.74 8.32 1.43
C ARG A 34 -10.70 8.63 0.29
N SER A 35 -10.20 9.20 -0.80
CA SER A 35 -10.99 9.48 -1.99
C SER A 35 -11.59 8.20 -2.60
N LEU A 36 -10.80 7.13 -2.69
CA LEU A 36 -11.24 5.83 -3.19
C LEU A 36 -12.27 5.17 -2.28
N LEU A 37 -12.07 5.23 -0.97
CA LEU A 37 -13.04 4.76 0.02
C LEU A 37 -14.39 5.49 -0.10
N MET A 38 -14.39 6.81 -0.28
CA MET A 38 -15.62 7.58 -0.51
C MET A 38 -16.34 7.18 -1.80
N LYS A 39 -15.61 6.64 -2.79
CA LYS A 39 -16.17 6.08 -4.03
C LYS A 39 -16.61 4.61 -3.88
N GLY A 40 -16.48 4.02 -2.69
CA GLY A 40 -16.85 2.63 -2.41
C GLY A 40 -15.78 1.60 -2.78
N THR A 41 -14.55 2.02 -3.09
CA THR A 41 -13.44 1.10 -3.34
C THR A 41 -12.93 0.55 -2.01
N VAL A 42 -13.14 -0.75 -1.75
CA VAL A 42 -12.82 -1.39 -0.46
C VAL A 42 -11.67 -2.41 -0.54
N LYS A 43 -11.11 -2.66 -1.72
CA LYS A 43 -9.92 -3.50 -1.91
C LYS A 43 -8.85 -2.70 -2.62
N ILE A 44 -7.73 -2.42 -1.95
CA ILE A 44 -6.64 -1.62 -2.50
C ILE A 44 -5.32 -2.38 -2.36
N ALA A 45 -4.55 -2.46 -3.44
CA ALA A 45 -3.21 -3.03 -3.44
C ALA A 45 -2.19 -1.93 -3.76
N LEU A 46 -1.15 -1.81 -2.94
CA LEU A 46 -0.05 -0.85 -3.14
C LEU A 46 1.12 -1.55 -3.82
N ARG A 47 1.61 -0.98 -4.92
CA ARG A 47 2.84 -1.43 -5.57
C ARG A 47 3.88 -0.34 -5.53
N PHE A 48 5.02 -0.64 -4.94
CA PHE A 48 6.18 0.24 -4.89
C PHE A 48 7.19 -0.15 -5.96
N THR A 49 8.02 0.80 -6.38
CA THR A 49 9.15 0.52 -7.27
C THR A 49 10.18 -0.40 -6.60
N THR A 50 11.04 -1.03 -7.40
CA THR A 50 12.12 -1.89 -6.89
C THR A 50 13.18 -1.12 -6.09
N GLY A 51 13.32 0.20 -6.30
CA GLY A 51 14.23 1.08 -5.55
C GLY A 51 13.65 1.60 -4.23
N SER A 52 12.37 1.32 -3.94
CA SER A 52 11.69 1.85 -2.75
C SER A 52 12.11 1.14 -1.46
N TYR A 53 12.12 1.89 -0.35
CA TYR A 53 12.33 1.38 1.00
C TYR A 53 11.36 2.07 1.98
N LEU A 54 10.70 1.28 2.84
CA LEU A 54 9.78 1.80 3.85
C LEU A 54 10.53 2.14 5.14
N SER A 55 10.95 3.40 5.29
CA SER A 55 11.49 3.86 6.57
C SER A 55 10.43 3.83 7.68
N THR A 56 10.85 3.94 8.95
CA THR A 56 9.91 4.08 10.10
C THR A 56 8.91 5.23 9.90
N ARG A 57 9.30 6.28 9.15
CA ARG A 57 8.41 7.40 8.80
C ARG A 57 7.35 7.03 7.78
N ALA A 58 7.62 6.06 6.90
CA ALA A 58 6.67 5.51 5.94
C ALA A 58 5.70 4.51 6.59
N ILE A 59 6.15 3.80 7.64
CA ILE A 59 5.34 2.81 8.37
C ILE A 59 4.10 3.44 9.02
N SER A 60 4.25 4.57 9.73
CA SER A 60 3.11 5.21 10.41
C SER A 60 1.95 5.60 9.45
N PRO A 61 2.22 6.27 8.32
CA PRO A 61 1.22 6.48 7.27
C PRO A 61 0.61 5.20 6.70
N LEU A 62 1.40 4.14 6.51
CA LEU A 62 0.89 2.85 6.02
C LEU A 62 -0.09 2.21 7.02
N VAL A 63 0.25 2.22 8.31
CA VAL A 63 -0.64 1.76 9.40
C VAL A 63 -1.93 2.58 9.46
N ARG A 64 -1.83 3.89 9.22
CA ARG A 64 -3.00 4.76 9.12
C ARG A 64 -3.88 4.38 7.93
N CYS A 65 -3.30 4.08 6.77
CA CYS A 65 -4.03 3.60 5.60
C CYS A 65 -4.74 2.27 5.87
N HIS A 66 -4.04 1.32 6.51
CA HIS A 66 -4.64 0.06 6.95
C HIS A 66 -5.82 0.28 7.91
N SER A 67 -5.68 1.17 8.89
CA SER A 67 -6.76 1.49 9.83
C SER A 67 -7.98 2.09 9.11
N LEU A 68 -7.76 3.04 8.19
CA LEU A 68 -8.84 3.65 7.39
C LEU A 68 -9.59 2.62 6.55
N MET A 69 -8.85 1.71 5.89
CA MET A 69 -9.43 0.64 5.07
C MET A 69 -10.23 -0.34 5.94
N ARG A 70 -9.65 -0.79 7.06
CA ARG A 70 -10.32 -1.69 8.00
C ARG A 70 -11.60 -1.10 8.57
N ASP A 71 -11.58 0.16 8.98
CA ASP A 71 -12.74 0.84 9.57
C ASP A 71 -13.89 0.99 8.54
N ALA A 72 -13.56 1.02 7.25
CA ALA A 72 -14.51 0.98 6.15
C ALA A 72 -14.90 -0.46 5.71
N GLY A 73 -14.46 -1.49 6.42
CA GLY A 73 -14.70 -2.90 6.08
C GLY A 73 -13.90 -3.39 4.86
N GLY A 74 -12.88 -2.64 4.46
CA GLY A 74 -12.01 -2.94 3.33
C GLY A 74 -10.66 -3.56 3.72
N VAL A 75 -9.86 -3.83 2.69
CA VAL A 75 -8.54 -4.46 2.77
C VAL A 75 -7.53 -3.62 2.02
N ILE A 76 -6.38 -3.40 2.65
CA ILE A 76 -5.17 -2.90 1.98
C ILE A 76 -4.11 -4.00 1.95
N ALA A 77 -3.40 -4.13 0.84
CA ALA A 77 -2.33 -5.11 0.69
C ALA A 77 -1.12 -4.50 -0.01
N LEU A 78 0.05 -5.15 0.11
CA LEU A 78 1.22 -4.88 -0.70
C LEU A 78 1.28 -5.86 -1.88
N LEU A 79 1.72 -5.37 -3.03
CA LEU A 79 1.75 -6.12 -4.28
C LEU A 79 3.15 -6.11 -4.87
N GLY A 80 3.75 -7.28 -4.99
CA GLY A 80 5.12 -7.48 -5.44
C GLY A 80 6.15 -6.66 -4.65
N PRO A 81 6.11 -6.60 -3.30
CA PRO A 81 7.12 -5.86 -2.54
C PRO A 81 8.52 -6.44 -2.81
N ASN A 82 9.53 -5.57 -2.85
CA ASN A 82 10.93 -5.99 -2.90
C ASN A 82 11.38 -6.55 -1.54
N GLU A 83 12.55 -7.21 -1.50
CA GLU A 83 13.09 -7.85 -0.28
C GLU A 83 13.22 -6.87 0.90
N ASN A 84 13.70 -5.64 0.66
CA ASN A 84 13.83 -4.65 1.73
C ASN A 84 12.47 -4.28 2.37
N ILE A 85 11.42 -4.17 1.56
CA ILE A 85 10.06 -3.90 2.02
C ILE A 85 9.53 -5.10 2.80
N VAL A 86 9.72 -6.33 2.31
CA VAL A 86 9.33 -7.55 3.01
C VAL A 86 10.00 -7.63 4.38
N ASP A 87 11.34 -7.52 4.43
CA ASP A 87 12.12 -7.57 5.66
C ASP A 87 11.64 -6.51 6.66
N THR A 88 11.38 -5.30 6.19
CA THR A 88 10.88 -4.21 7.04
C THR A 88 9.53 -4.59 7.64
N MET A 89 8.58 -5.07 6.83
CA MET A 89 7.23 -5.42 7.26
C MET A 89 7.24 -6.53 8.32
N GLU A 90 8.10 -7.54 8.13
CA GLU A 90 8.30 -8.64 9.08
C GLU A 90 8.95 -8.14 10.38
N GLN A 91 9.98 -7.29 10.30
CA GLN A 91 10.66 -6.73 11.46
C GLN A 91 9.73 -5.90 12.35
N VAL A 92 8.77 -5.18 11.76
CA VAL A 92 7.78 -4.40 12.52
C VAL A 92 6.50 -5.17 12.83
N GLY A 93 6.38 -6.42 12.36
CA GLY A 93 5.22 -7.30 12.57
C GLY A 93 3.94 -6.84 11.87
N LEU A 94 4.06 -6.09 10.78
CA LEU A 94 2.90 -5.62 9.99
C LEU A 94 2.47 -6.62 8.92
N ASP A 95 3.33 -7.54 8.55
CA ASP A 95 3.02 -8.71 7.70
C ASP A 95 1.84 -9.53 8.25
N ALA A 96 1.68 -9.57 9.58
CA ALA A 96 0.55 -10.25 10.24
C ALA A 96 -0.82 -9.60 9.98
N PHE A 97 -0.86 -8.34 9.50
CA PHE A 97 -2.10 -7.57 9.32
C PHE A 97 -2.30 -7.04 7.91
N ILE A 98 -1.21 -6.76 7.19
CA ILE A 98 -1.22 -6.23 5.82
C ILE A 98 -0.78 -7.37 4.90
N PRO A 99 -1.71 -7.99 4.14
CA PRO A 99 -1.36 -9.06 3.22
C PRO A 99 -0.33 -8.60 2.20
N MET A 100 0.56 -9.51 1.81
CA MET A 100 1.53 -9.30 0.75
C MET A 100 1.32 -10.34 -0.34
N TYR A 101 1.00 -9.86 -1.54
CA TYR A 101 0.82 -10.66 -2.74
C TYR A 101 2.06 -10.55 -3.63
N ARG A 102 2.45 -11.62 -4.31
CA ARG A 102 3.66 -11.60 -5.16
C ARG A 102 3.38 -10.95 -6.51
N SER A 103 2.16 -11.12 -7.03
CA SER A 103 1.76 -10.65 -8.35
C SER A 103 0.26 -10.37 -8.41
N GLU A 104 -0.18 -9.69 -9.46
CA GLU A 104 -1.60 -9.42 -9.69
C GLU A 104 -2.43 -10.70 -9.73
N LYS A 105 -1.85 -11.81 -10.21
CA LYS A 105 -2.53 -13.11 -10.29
C LYS A 105 -2.94 -13.68 -8.92
N ASP A 106 -2.29 -13.20 -7.85
CA ASP A 106 -2.60 -13.64 -6.49
C ASP A 106 -3.74 -12.78 -5.87
N LEU A 107 -4.17 -11.71 -6.55
CA LEU A 107 -5.28 -10.85 -6.14
C LEU A 107 -6.62 -11.42 -6.63
N THR A 108 -7.20 -12.33 -5.85
CA THR A 108 -8.53 -12.90 -6.11
C THR A 108 -9.69 -12.10 -5.49
#